data_AF-A0A1E4HU98-F1
#
_entry.id   AF-A0A1E4HU98-F1
#
_cell.length_a   1.000
_cell.length_b   1.000
_cell.length_c   1.000
_cell.angle_alpha   90.00
_cell.angle_beta   90.00
_cell.angle_gamma   90.00
#
_symmetry.space_group_name_H-M   'P 1'
#
loop_
_entity.id
_entity.type
_entity.pdbx_description
1 polymer ?
#
loop_
_entity_poly.entity_id
_entity_poly.type
_entity_poly.pdbx_seq_one_letter_code
_entity_poly.pdbx_strand_id
1 'polypeptide(L)'
;MPIRHWLRDEMYGWARDIVRDSQADHLVDLAAVSRMIDAHREGPIDHSRRIWTLLVFLIWHGIFVEDRIRPEIPEPAYPVML
;
A
#
# COMPACT_ATOMS: atom_id res chain seq x y z
N MET A 1 10.35 3.10 14.07
CA MET A 1 9.49 2.13 13.35
C MET A 1 10.18 1.70 12.07
N PRO A 2 10.24 0.40 11.76
CA PRO A 2 10.94 -0.14 10.59
C PRO A 2 10.32 0.34 9.26
N ILE A 3 9.00 0.59 9.25
CA ILE A 3 8.24 1.11 8.10
C ILE A 3 8.90 2.37 7.49
N ARG A 4 9.48 3.25 8.33
CA ARG A 4 10.19 4.44 7.85
C ARG A 4 11.37 4.12 6.95
N HIS A 5 12.15 3.10 7.30
CA HIS A 5 13.32 2.72 6.51
C HIS A 5 12.88 1.91 5.27
N TRP A 6 11.93 1.01 5.45
CA TRP A 6 11.39 0.20 4.34
C TRP A 6 10.75 1.05 3.25
N LEU A 7 9.94 2.06 3.60
CA LEU A 7 9.29 2.94 2.61
C LEU A 7 10.28 3.82 1.83
N ARG A 8 11.52 4.00 2.31
CA ARG A 8 12.56 4.71 1.57
C ARG A 8 13.27 3.82 0.55
N ASP A 9 13.39 2.53 0.87
CA ASP A 9 14.19 1.59 0.10
C ASP A 9 13.33 0.41 -0.39
N GLU A 10 13.28 -0.68 0.36
CA GLU A 10 12.70 -1.97 -0.05
C GLU A 10 11.24 -1.88 -0.53
N MET A 11 10.42 -1.08 0.14
CA MET A 11 9.00 -0.91 -0.15
C MET A 11 8.69 0.30 -1.03
N TYR A 12 9.69 1.10 -1.43
CA TYR A 12 9.45 2.30 -2.24
C TYR A 12 8.80 1.95 -3.59
N GLY A 13 9.37 0.99 -4.32
CA GLY A 13 8.84 0.54 -5.61
C GLY A 13 7.43 -0.03 -5.47
N TRP A 14 7.24 -0.90 -4.48
CA TRP A 14 5.93 -1.47 -4.15
C TRP A 14 4.87 -0.38 -3.85
N ALA A 15 5.20 0.61 -3.02
CA ALA A 15 4.28 1.69 -2.70
C ALA A 15 3.91 2.53 -3.93
N ARG A 16 4.88 2.79 -4.81
CA ARG A 16 4.66 3.49 -6.09
C ARG A 16 3.74 2.69 -7.01
N ASP A 17 3.92 1.38 -7.09
CA ASP A 17 3.09 0.49 -7.93
C ASP A 17 1.64 0.45 -7.43
N ILE A 18 1.41 0.34 -6.12
CA ILE A 18 0.06 0.40 -5.53
C ILE A 18 -0.68 1.70 -5.91
N VAL A 19 0.01 2.83 -5.85
CA VAL A 19 -0.59 4.13 -6.21
C VAL A 19 -0.82 4.26 -7.71
N ARG A 20 0.15 3.83 -8.53
CA ARG A 20 0.05 3.88 -10.01
C ARG A 20 -1.13 3.07 -10.53
N ASP A 21 -1.33 1.87 -9.97
CA ASP A 21 -2.29 0.90 -10.50
C ASP A 21 -3.70 1.08 -9.94
N SER A 22 -3.90 2.00 -8.98
CA SER A 22 -5.21 2.22 -8.36
C SER A 22 -6.14 3.05 -9.25
N GLN A 23 -7.43 2.72 -9.18
CA GLN A 23 -8.53 3.43 -9.81
C GLN A 23 -9.32 4.30 -8.80
N ALA A 24 -8.71 4.62 -7.65
CA ALA A 24 -9.29 5.42 -6.58
C ALA A 24 -9.07 6.94 -6.75
N ASP A 25 -8.72 7.40 -7.96
CA ASP A 25 -8.48 8.82 -8.28
C ASP A 25 -9.70 9.72 -8.06
N HIS A 26 -10.89 9.14 -8.13
CA HIS A 26 -12.16 9.79 -7.77
C HIS A 26 -12.36 9.99 -6.25
N LEU A 27 -11.52 9.38 -5.41
CA LEU A 27 -11.58 9.49 -3.93
C LEU A 27 -10.32 10.16 -3.35
N VAL A 28 -9.16 9.97 -3.99
CA VAL A 28 -7.85 10.39 -3.50
C VAL A 28 -7.03 10.97 -4.65
N ASP A 29 -6.36 12.10 -4.43
CA ASP A 29 -5.37 12.63 -5.39
C ASP A 29 -4.13 11.72 -5.44
N LEU A 30 -4.13 10.73 -6.34
CA LEU A 30 -3.05 9.77 -6.50
C LEU A 30 -1.72 10.45 -6.86
N ALA A 31 -1.75 11.55 -7.61
CA ALA A 31 -0.55 12.29 -7.96
C ALA A 31 0.08 12.95 -6.71
N ALA A 32 -0.75 13.48 -5.79
CA ALA A 32 -0.27 13.98 -4.50
C ALA A 32 0.32 12.85 -3.64
N VAL A 33 -0.26 11.66 -3.66
CA VAL A 33 0.30 10.50 -2.95
C VAL A 33 1.65 10.10 -3.52
N SER A 34 1.80 10.02 -4.84
CA SER A 34 3.10 9.73 -5.48
C SER A 34 4.18 10.74 -5.07
N ARG A 35 3.85 12.04 -5.10
CA ARG A 35 4.77 13.10 -4.65
C ARG A 35 5.15 12.96 -3.17
N MET A 36 4.21 12.54 -2.32
CA MET A 36 4.46 12.32 -0.89
C MET A 36 5.42 11.14 -0.65
N ILE A 37 5.28 10.07 -1.43
CA ILE A 37 6.19 8.91 -1.38
C ILE A 37 7.60 9.32 -1.82
N ASP A 38 7.72 10.07 -2.90
CA ASP A 38 9.01 10.58 -3.39
C ASP A 38 9.68 11.50 -2.35
N ALA A 39 8.93 12.46 -1.81
CA ALA A 39 9.42 13.36 -0.76
C ALA A 39 9.84 12.62 0.53
N HIS A 40 9.16 11.52 0.86
CA HIS A 40 9.54 10.70 2.01
C HIS A 40 10.88 10.00 1.81
N ARG A 41 11.10 9.49 0.59
CA ARG A 41 12.36 8.85 0.18
C ARG A 41 13.51 9.83 0.24
N GLU A 42 13.34 11.00 -0.35
CA GLU A 42 14.35 12.07 -0.38
C GLU A 42 14.62 12.63 1.03
N GLY A 43 13.59 12.69 1.89
CA GLY A 43 13.69 13.30 3.21
C GLY A 43 13.75 14.84 3.18
N PRO A 44 13.92 15.50 4.34
CA PRO A 44 14.14 14.96 5.68
C PRO A 44 12.84 14.52 6.39
N ILE A 45 11.67 14.83 5.82
CA ILE A 45 10.37 14.67 6.48
C ILE A 45 9.94 13.20 6.50
N ASP A 46 9.43 12.76 7.64
CA ASP A 46 8.83 11.45 7.79
C ASP A 46 7.33 11.50 7.47
N HIS A 47 6.95 10.95 6.31
CA HIS A 47 5.57 10.77 5.89
C HIS A 47 5.05 9.34 6.07
N SER A 48 5.82 8.44 6.72
CA SER A 48 5.53 7.00 6.79
C SER A 48 4.10 6.70 7.21
N ARG A 49 3.61 7.39 8.26
CA ARG A 49 2.27 7.17 8.78
C ARG A 49 1.17 7.56 7.79
N ARG A 50 1.34 8.69 7.08
CA ARG A 50 0.38 9.16 6.08
C ARG A 50 0.37 8.21 4.87
N ILE A 51 1.56 7.85 4.39
CA ILE A 51 1.73 6.91 3.29
C ILE A 51 1.10 5.56 3.64
N TRP A 52 1.38 5.02 4.83
CA TRP A 52 0.82 3.74 5.25
C TRP A 52 -0.71 3.74 5.32
N THR A 53 -1.32 4.77 5.88
CA THR A 53 -2.78 4.91 5.89
C THR A 53 -3.36 4.89 4.47
N LEU A 54 -2.73 5.60 3.53
CA LEU A 54 -3.17 5.63 2.13
C LEU A 54 -2.98 4.26 1.47
N LEU A 55 -1.84 3.60 1.68
CA LEU A 55 -1.58 2.28 1.10
C LEU A 55 -2.60 1.23 1.58
N VAL A 56 -2.90 1.20 2.87
CA VAL A 56 -3.93 0.29 3.41
C VAL A 56 -5.29 0.55 2.76
N PHE A 57 -5.66 1.83 2.59
CA PHE A 57 -6.90 2.20 1.91
C PHE A 57 -6.91 1.77 0.43
N LEU A 58 -5.84 2.06 -0.32
CA LEU A 58 -5.75 1.71 -1.75
C LEU A 58 -5.72 0.19 -1.97
N ILE A 59 -5.10 -0.58 -1.06
CA ILE A 59 -5.13 -2.04 -1.10
C ILE A 59 -6.54 -2.56 -0.82
N TRP A 60 -7.22 -2.04 0.22
CA TRP A 60 -8.61 -2.40 0.50
C TRP A 60 -9.52 -2.09 -0.71
N HIS A 61 -9.38 -0.91 -1.32
CA HIS A 61 -10.13 -0.53 -2.50
C HIS A 61 -9.83 -1.46 -3.69
N GLY A 62 -8.55 -1.80 -3.87
CA GLY A 62 -8.10 -2.77 -4.87
C GLY A 62 -8.68 -4.17 -4.72
N ILE A 63 -8.94 -4.61 -3.48
CA ILE A 63 -9.54 -5.93 -3.17
C ILE A 63 -11.06 -5.90 -3.35
N PHE A 64 -11.75 -4.93 -2.72
CA PHE A 64 -13.20 -4.99 -2.54
C PHE A 64 -14.00 -4.17 -3.56
N VAL A 65 -13.39 -3.19 -4.21
CA VAL A 65 -14.08 -2.28 -5.15
C VAL A 65 -13.59 -2.51 -6.57
N GLU A 66 -12.28 -2.58 -6.79
CA GLU A 66 -11.69 -2.77 -8.12
C GLU A 66 -11.61 -4.24 -8.54
N ASP A 67 -11.63 -5.18 -7.58
CA ASP A 67 -11.32 -6.62 -7.79
C ASP A 67 -10.00 -6.87 -8.56
N ARG A 68 -9.07 -5.91 -8.47
CA ARG A 68 -7.74 -5.94 -9.10
C ARG A 68 -6.75 -6.75 -8.27
N ILE A 69 -6.91 -6.71 -6.95
CA ILE A 69 -6.05 -7.44 -6.01
C ILE A 69 -6.85 -8.62 -5.48
N ARG A 70 -6.49 -9.82 -5.91
CA ARG A 70 -7.08 -11.07 -5.41
C ARG A 70 -6.10 -11.77 -4.49
N PRO A 71 -6.26 -11.65 -3.16
CA PRO A 71 -5.39 -12.37 -2.24
C PRO A 71 -5.67 -13.87 -2.35
N GLU A 72 -4.62 -14.65 -2.55
CA GLU A 72 -4.68 -16.09 -2.36
C GLU A 72 -4.70 -16.37 -0.87
N ILE A 73 -5.85 -16.82 -0.36
CA ILE A 73 -6.00 -17.18 1.04
C ILE A 73 -5.72 -18.69 1.15
N PRO A 74 -4.57 -19.10 1.70
CA PRO A 74 -4.28 -20.52 1.86
C PRO A 74 -5.31 -21.15 2.79
N GLU A 75 -5.79 -22.35 2.43
CA GLU A 75 -6.70 -23.09 3.30
C GLU A 75 -5.96 -23.51 4.58
N PRO A 76 -6.50 -23.18 5.77
CA PRO A 76 -5.93 -23.67 7.01
C PRO A 76 -6.05 -25.20 7.06
N ALA A 77 -4.91 -25.88 7.09
CA ALA A 77 -4.86 -27.31 7.39
C ALA A 77 -5.21 -27.50 8.87
N TYR A 78 -6.48 -27.80 9.16
CA TYR A 78 -6.92 -28.14 10.51
C TYR A 78 -6.58 -29.60 10.83
N PRO A 79 -5.68 -29.91 11.77
CA PRO A 79 -5.26 -31.29 12.06
C PRO A 79 -6.28 -32.08 12.90
N VAL A 80 -7.49 -31.56 13.11
CA VAL A 80 -8.48 -32.20 13.99
C VAL A 80 -9.42 -33.07 13.15
N MET A 81 -9.29 -34.38 13.32
CA MET A 81 -10.24 -35.37 12.83
C MET A 81 -11.33 -35.55 13.89
N LEU A 82 -12.61 -35.38 13.51
CA LEU A 82 -13.78 -35.68 14.36
C LEU A 82 -13.97 -37.17 14.56
#